data_AF-A0A2S3U5B3-F1
#
_entry.id   AF-A0A2S3U5B3-F1
#
_cell.length_a   1.000
_cell.length_b   1.000
_cell.length_c   1.000
_cell.angle_alpha   90.00
_cell.angle_beta   90.00
_cell.angle_gamma   90.00
#
_symmetry.space_group_name_H-M   'P 1'
#
loop_
_entity.id
_entity.type
_entity.pdbx_description
1 polymer ?
#
loop_
_entity_poly.entity_id
_entity_poly.type
_entity_poly.pdbx_seq_one_letter_code
_entity_poly.pdbx_strand_id
1 'polypeptide(L)'
;MDNSRTWKDKTIDVMSKIAANRYLRAIRDGMAVIIPVTIVGSFFTIVTQLPITAWTNFIKPYAAGLAIPINFSMGFMAIYAAFAIAGRLAEDYHFDHISTGVVSVMVFLLLAVKPITTTPAAFKALGLKAAATVVPLTHFGAAGLFTAMLAGILTAEVTRICRDHHLVITLPDGVPPAVAASFSALIPATFLIVGAWVIHVGLNFDVNAFLQWVFSPLAYFGRDNLLSVIVPILLTDIVWLFGIHGAALATQSSGHYGIQT
;
A
#
# COMPACT_ATOMS: atom_id res chain seq x y z
N MET A 1 -10.12 -31.64 -31.27
CA MET A 1 -9.07 -31.12 -30.37
C MET A 1 -8.04 -30.43 -31.27
N ASP A 2 -8.24 -29.14 -31.52
CA ASP A 2 -7.36 -28.37 -32.39
C ASP A 2 -6.05 -28.06 -31.65
N ASN A 3 -4.96 -28.67 -32.11
CA ASN A 3 -3.65 -28.61 -31.49
C ASN A 3 -2.78 -27.47 -32.08
N SER A 4 -3.39 -26.47 -32.73
CA SER A 4 -2.70 -25.36 -33.37
C SER A 4 -2.68 -24.06 -32.56
N ARG A 5 -2.77 -24.11 -31.22
CA ARG A 5 -2.55 -22.92 -30.38
C ARG A 5 -1.18 -22.32 -30.68
N THR A 6 -1.19 -21.16 -31.32
CA THR A 6 0.04 -20.46 -31.69
C THR A 6 0.79 -20.01 -30.44
N TRP A 7 2.10 -19.76 -30.56
CA TRP A 7 2.89 -19.23 -29.45
C TRP A 7 2.26 -17.94 -28.89
N LYS A 8 1.65 -17.12 -29.75
CA LYS A 8 0.89 -15.92 -29.39
C LYS A 8 -0.24 -16.23 -28.40
N ASP A 9 -1.07 -17.23 -28.69
CA ASP A 9 -2.20 -17.63 -27.82
C ASP A 9 -1.73 -18.08 -26.43
N LYS A 10 -0.61 -18.81 -26.38
CA LYS A 10 0.01 -19.24 -25.10
C LYS A 10 0.52 -18.04 -24.30
N THR A 11 1.14 -17.07 -24.97
CA THR A 11 1.67 -15.86 -24.32
C THR A 11 0.53 -14.99 -23.79
N ILE A 12 -0.55 -14.81 -24.55
CA ILE A 12 -1.74 -14.06 -24.13
C ILE A 12 -2.39 -14.68 -22.89
N ASP A 13 -2.51 -16.01 -22.83
CA ASP A 13 -3.07 -16.72 -21.67
C ASP A 13 -2.22 -16.52 -20.40
N VAL A 14 -0.89 -16.63 -20.52
CA VAL A 14 0.04 -16.39 -19.38
C VAL A 14 -0.08 -14.95 -18.88
N MET A 15 -0.03 -13.98 -19.79
CA MET A 15 -0.09 -12.56 -19.42
C MET A 15 -1.45 -12.18 -18.83
N SER A 16 -2.54 -12.76 -19.35
CA SER A 16 -3.89 -12.58 -18.80
C SER A 16 -4.01 -13.15 -17.39
N LYS A 17 -3.43 -14.34 -17.13
CA LYS A 17 -3.38 -14.93 -15.78
C LYS A 17 -2.59 -14.09 -14.78
N ILE A 18 -1.46 -13.52 -15.21
CA ILE A 18 -0.67 -12.60 -14.38
C ILE A 18 -1.49 -11.34 -14.08
N ALA A 19 -2.10 -10.74 -15.09
CA ALA A 19 -2.92 -9.54 -14.93
C ALA A 19 -4.20 -9.79 -14.11
N ALA A 20 -4.74 -11.01 -14.14
CA ALA A 20 -5.87 -11.45 -13.33
C ALA A 20 -5.48 -11.93 -11.94
N ASN A 21 -4.19 -11.94 -11.58
CA ASN A 21 -3.77 -12.33 -10.24
C ASN A 21 -4.32 -11.33 -9.22
N ARG A 22 -5.12 -11.83 -8.27
CA ARG A 22 -5.80 -11.01 -7.26
C ARG A 22 -4.87 -10.11 -6.46
N TYR A 23 -3.67 -10.59 -6.10
CA TYR A 23 -2.71 -9.80 -5.32
C TYR A 23 -2.15 -8.65 -6.15
N LEU A 24 -1.79 -8.92 -7.40
CA LEU A 24 -1.32 -7.88 -8.32
C LEU A 24 -2.41 -6.86 -8.61
N ARG A 25 -3.66 -7.30 -8.78
CA ARG A 25 -4.82 -6.41 -8.92
C ARG A 25 -5.03 -5.56 -7.67
N ALA A 26 -5.01 -6.16 -6.48
CA ALA A 26 -5.19 -5.43 -5.22
C ALA A 26 -4.09 -4.39 -4.99
N ILE A 27 -2.82 -4.72 -5.30
CA ILE A 27 -1.71 -3.75 -5.26
C ILE A 27 -1.96 -2.62 -6.27
N ARG A 28 -2.23 -2.96 -7.54
CA ARG A 28 -2.46 -1.98 -8.62
C ARG A 28 -3.61 -1.04 -8.28
N ASP A 29 -4.76 -1.60 -7.94
CA ASP A 29 -6.00 -0.87 -7.70
C ASP A 29 -5.93 -0.12 -6.37
N GLY A 30 -5.19 -0.64 -5.38
CA GLY A 30 -4.90 0.05 -4.12
C GLY A 30 -3.97 1.25 -4.30
N MET A 31 -2.91 1.11 -5.09
CA MET A 31 -2.00 2.22 -5.40
C MET A 31 -2.69 3.32 -6.23
N ALA A 32 -3.65 2.96 -7.08
CA ALA A 32 -4.43 3.93 -7.85
C ALA A 32 -5.26 4.88 -6.98
N VAL A 33 -5.67 4.45 -5.77
CA VAL A 33 -6.41 5.29 -4.81
C VAL A 33 -5.57 6.49 -4.33
N ILE A 34 -4.25 6.36 -4.36
CA ILE A 34 -3.33 7.37 -3.82
C ILE A 34 -3.06 8.52 -4.83
N ILE A 35 -3.35 8.28 -6.11
CA ILE A 35 -3.05 9.20 -7.22
C ILE A 35 -3.57 10.63 -6.94
N PRO A 36 -4.85 10.86 -6.55
CA PRO A 36 -5.35 12.22 -6.32
C PRO A 36 -4.59 12.96 -5.21
N VAL A 37 -4.25 12.26 -4.12
CA VAL A 37 -3.53 12.83 -2.98
C VAL A 37 -2.10 13.22 -3.40
N THR A 38 -1.43 12.37 -4.17
CA THR A 38 -0.08 12.67 -4.69
C THR A 38 -0.05 13.80 -5.70
N ILE A 39 -1.08 13.92 -6.55
CA ILE A 39 -1.19 15.02 -7.50
C ILE A 39 -1.29 16.35 -6.74
N VAL A 40 -2.18 16.43 -5.75
CA VAL A 40 -2.33 17.65 -4.92
C VAL A 40 -1.02 17.99 -4.21
N GLY A 41 -0.36 17.01 -3.59
CA GLY A 41 0.95 17.21 -2.95
C GLY A 41 2.05 17.73 -3.90
N SER A 42 2.03 17.22 -5.13
CA SER A 42 3.00 17.61 -6.16
C SER A 42 2.81 19.07 -6.60
N PHE A 43 1.58 19.60 -6.61
CA PHE A 43 1.35 21.03 -6.87
C PHE A 43 2.04 21.92 -5.82
N PHE A 44 1.95 21.59 -4.53
CA PHE A 44 2.66 22.31 -3.47
C PHE A 44 4.19 22.20 -3.61
N THR A 45 4.66 21.05 -4.10
CA THR A 45 6.08 20.83 -4.39
C THR A 45 6.56 21.76 -5.50
N ILE A 46 5.83 21.85 -6.61
CA ILE A 46 6.13 22.77 -7.71
C ILE A 46 6.17 24.21 -7.18
N VAL A 47 5.14 24.65 -6.45
CA VAL A 47 5.04 26.00 -5.88
C VAL A 47 6.21 26.33 -4.96
N THR A 48 6.68 25.39 -4.14
CA THR A 48 7.78 25.66 -3.20
C THR A 48 9.17 25.53 -3.82
N GLN A 49 9.29 24.82 -4.94
CA GLN A 49 10.58 24.47 -5.57
C GLN A 49 10.78 25.08 -6.96
N LEU A 50 9.99 26.10 -7.36
CA LEU A 50 10.23 26.81 -8.62
C LEU A 50 11.64 27.43 -8.64
N PRO A 51 12.47 27.14 -9.66
CA PRO A 51 13.87 27.58 -9.73
C PRO A 51 13.98 29.03 -10.25
N ILE A 52 13.25 29.96 -9.62
CA ILE A 52 13.25 31.40 -9.93
C ILE A 52 13.66 32.15 -8.68
N THR A 53 14.83 32.80 -8.68
CA THR A 53 15.40 33.45 -7.48
C THR A 53 14.43 34.43 -6.79
N ALA A 54 13.71 35.25 -7.57
CA ALA A 54 12.72 36.17 -7.03
C ALA A 54 11.57 35.44 -6.31
N TRP A 55 11.11 34.33 -6.88
CA TRP A 55 10.07 33.49 -6.30
C TRP A 55 10.53 32.77 -5.04
N THR A 56 11.72 32.18 -5.06
CA THR A 56 12.29 31.49 -3.89
C THR A 56 12.39 32.44 -2.69
N ASN A 57 12.79 33.69 -2.92
CA ASN A 57 12.85 34.71 -1.86
C ASN A 57 11.45 35.10 -1.35
N PHE A 58 10.47 35.23 -2.26
CA PHE A 58 9.09 35.54 -1.92
C PHE A 58 8.40 34.42 -1.11
N ILE A 59 8.65 33.16 -1.47
CA ILE A 59 7.96 32.01 -0.88
C ILE A 59 8.60 31.53 0.43
N LYS A 60 9.88 31.88 0.68
CA LYS A 60 10.66 31.47 1.86
C LYS A 60 9.91 31.59 3.20
N PRO A 61 9.20 32.69 3.53
CA PRO A 61 8.45 32.78 4.80
C PRO A 61 7.24 31.83 4.87
N TYR A 62 6.70 31.40 3.73
CA TYR A 62 5.53 30.51 3.64
C TYR A 62 5.92 29.04 3.45
N ALA A 63 7.18 28.75 3.14
CA ALA A 63 7.67 27.42 2.77
C ALA A 63 7.31 26.33 3.80
N ALA A 64 7.42 26.64 5.10
CA ALA A 64 7.07 25.71 6.16
C ALA A 64 5.57 25.32 6.15
N GLY A 65 4.69 26.30 5.92
CA GLY A 65 3.24 26.04 5.80
C GLY A 65 2.88 25.27 4.53
N LEU A 66 3.53 25.62 3.41
CA LEU A 66 3.33 24.95 2.12
C LEU A 66 3.93 23.53 2.07
N ALA A 67 4.86 23.20 2.98
CA ALA A 67 5.37 21.84 3.13
C ALA A 67 4.37 20.90 3.82
N ILE A 68 3.36 21.41 4.53
CA ILE A 68 2.38 20.58 5.26
C ILE A 68 1.63 19.62 4.31
N PRO A 69 1.02 20.09 3.20
CA PRO A 69 0.37 19.19 2.24
C PRO A 69 1.34 18.24 1.55
N ILE A 70 2.61 18.63 1.35
CA ILE A 70 3.65 17.76 0.78
C ILE A 70 3.91 16.57 1.72
N ASN A 71 4.04 16.85 3.02
CA ASN A 71 4.29 15.83 4.03
C ASN A 71 3.10 14.86 4.19
N PHE A 72 1.86 15.36 4.23
CA PHE A 72 0.68 14.51 4.36
C PHE A 72 0.25 13.83 3.07
N SER A 73 0.84 14.17 1.92
CA SER A 73 0.60 13.45 0.67
C SER A 73 1.68 12.40 0.43
N MET A 74 2.84 12.81 -0.05
CA MET A 74 3.94 11.91 -0.39
C MET A 74 4.59 11.29 0.85
N GLY A 75 4.63 12.03 1.96
CA GLY A 75 5.18 11.54 3.22
C GLY A 75 4.26 10.57 3.97
N PHE A 76 3.00 10.39 3.57
CA PHE A 76 2.03 9.45 4.19
C PHE A 76 1.56 8.35 3.22
N MET A 77 2.21 8.26 2.05
CA MET A 77 1.84 7.36 0.96
C MET A 77 1.71 5.88 1.39
N ALA A 78 2.61 5.39 2.26
CA ALA A 78 2.57 4.00 2.72
C ALA A 78 1.34 3.69 3.58
N ILE A 79 0.82 4.67 4.33
CA ILE A 79 -0.42 4.49 5.10
C ILE A 79 -1.60 4.31 4.15
N TYR A 80 -1.71 5.18 3.14
CA TYR A 80 -2.77 5.08 2.14
C TYR A 80 -2.69 3.76 1.36
N ALA A 81 -1.48 3.33 1.01
CA ALA A 81 -1.24 2.05 0.36
C ALA A 81 -1.67 0.86 1.24
N ALA A 82 -1.29 0.84 2.52
CA ALA A 82 -1.64 -0.25 3.44
C ALA A 82 -3.17 -0.41 3.55
N PHE A 83 -3.88 0.71 3.72
CA PHE A 83 -5.34 0.71 3.77
C PHE A 83 -5.97 0.23 2.46
N ALA A 84 -5.58 0.85 1.34
CA ALA A 84 -6.22 0.64 0.05
C ALA A 84 -5.97 -0.78 -0.48
N ILE A 85 -4.75 -1.33 -0.33
CA ILE A 85 -4.42 -2.68 -0.79
C ILE A 85 -5.19 -3.74 -0.01
N ALA A 86 -5.24 -3.62 1.32
CA ALA A 86 -6.06 -4.50 2.15
C ALA A 86 -7.54 -4.41 1.79
N GLY A 87 -8.06 -3.19 1.62
CA GLY A 87 -9.45 -2.97 1.24
C GLY A 87 -9.79 -3.61 -0.11
N ARG A 88 -8.96 -3.42 -1.14
CA ARG A 88 -9.17 -4.04 -2.46
C ARG A 88 -9.13 -5.56 -2.41
N LEU A 89 -8.22 -6.13 -1.63
CA LEU A 89 -8.14 -7.58 -1.50
C LEU A 89 -9.32 -8.15 -0.70
N ALA A 90 -9.80 -7.43 0.33
CA ALA A 90 -11.01 -7.77 1.07
C ALA A 90 -12.28 -7.71 0.20
N GLU A 91 -12.38 -6.72 -0.70
CA GLU A 91 -13.46 -6.63 -1.69
C GLU A 91 -13.45 -7.84 -2.64
N ASP A 92 -12.28 -8.24 -3.15
CA ASP A 92 -12.10 -9.45 -3.99
C ASP A 92 -12.53 -10.73 -3.23
N TYR A 93 -12.39 -10.74 -1.89
CA TYR A 93 -12.83 -11.82 -1.01
C TYR A 93 -14.25 -11.69 -0.45
N HIS A 94 -14.98 -10.62 -0.78
CA HIS A 94 -16.35 -10.38 -0.34
C HIS A 94 -16.55 -10.30 1.19
N PHE A 95 -15.61 -9.67 1.91
CA PHE A 95 -15.80 -9.30 3.31
C PHE A 95 -15.50 -7.81 3.56
N ASP A 96 -15.70 -7.34 4.79
CA ASP A 96 -15.64 -5.92 5.11
C ASP A 96 -14.25 -5.31 4.82
N HIS A 97 -14.21 -4.37 3.89
CA HIS A 97 -12.97 -3.75 3.41
C HIS A 97 -12.51 -2.60 4.30
N ILE A 98 -13.44 -1.92 5.00
CA ILE A 98 -13.11 -0.77 5.84
C ILE A 98 -12.36 -1.23 7.08
N SER A 99 -12.92 -2.18 7.85
CA SER A 99 -12.27 -2.69 9.07
C SER A 99 -10.94 -3.36 8.73
N THR A 100 -10.90 -4.15 7.66
CA THR A 100 -9.67 -4.80 7.18
C THR A 100 -8.61 -3.77 6.79
N GLY A 101 -9.00 -2.70 6.10
CA GLY A 101 -8.11 -1.59 5.76
C GLY A 101 -7.54 -0.89 6.99
N VAL A 102 -8.37 -0.59 7.99
CA VAL A 102 -7.91 0.04 9.25
C VAL A 102 -6.95 -0.87 10.01
N VAL A 103 -7.25 -2.17 10.12
CA VAL A 103 -6.36 -3.15 10.75
C VAL A 103 -5.02 -3.21 10.03
N SER A 104 -5.02 -3.19 8.70
CA SER A 104 -3.79 -3.19 7.89
C SER A 104 -2.91 -1.98 8.17
N VAL A 105 -3.50 -0.79 8.35
CA VAL A 105 -2.75 0.40 8.75
C VAL A 105 -2.06 0.19 10.11
N MET A 106 -2.76 -0.37 11.09
CA MET A 106 -2.17 -0.66 12.40
C MET A 106 -1.02 -1.67 12.30
N VAL A 107 -1.20 -2.74 11.51
CA VAL A 107 -0.16 -3.74 11.25
C VAL A 107 1.05 -3.11 10.58
N PHE A 108 0.85 -2.27 9.56
CA PHE A 108 1.92 -1.53 8.91
C PHE A 108 2.69 -0.65 9.90
N LEU A 109 1.99 0.14 10.72
CA LEU A 109 2.62 1.02 11.70
C LEU A 109 3.46 0.21 12.70
N LEU A 110 2.97 -0.93 13.18
CA LEU A 110 3.72 -1.79 14.08
C LEU A 110 4.95 -2.42 13.44
N LEU A 111 4.89 -2.76 12.15
CA LEU A 111 6.02 -3.37 11.44
C LEU A 111 7.08 -2.35 11.01
N ALA A 112 6.67 -1.12 10.69
CA ALA A 112 7.51 -0.12 10.03
C ALA A 112 7.95 1.04 10.93
N VAL A 113 7.30 1.26 12.08
CA VAL A 113 7.49 2.47 12.88
C VAL A 113 7.90 2.12 14.30
N LYS A 114 9.11 2.55 14.67
CA LYS A 114 9.63 2.45 16.03
C LYS A 114 9.57 3.82 16.71
N PRO A 115 8.68 4.04 17.68
CA PRO A 115 8.71 5.26 18.48
C PRO A 115 10.06 5.38 19.20
N ILE A 116 10.62 6.58 19.20
CA ILE A 116 11.85 6.89 19.90
C ILE A 116 11.47 7.63 21.19
N THR A 117 11.66 6.97 22.32
CA THR A 117 11.67 7.65 23.63
C THR A 117 13.09 8.15 23.86
N THR A 118 13.32 9.44 23.62
CA THR A 118 14.64 10.04 23.80
C THR A 118 14.95 10.25 25.28
N THR A 119 16.22 10.08 25.66
CA THR A 119 16.69 10.44 27.00
C THR A 119 16.72 11.97 27.16
N PRO A 120 16.62 12.52 28.39
CA PRO A 120 16.69 13.96 28.64
C PRO A 120 17.91 14.69 28.04
N ALA A 121 19.00 13.97 27.73
CA ALA A 121 20.18 14.54 27.07
C ALA A 121 19.94 14.89 25.59
N ALA A 122 19.17 14.07 24.85
CA ALA A 122 18.79 14.35 23.47
C ALA A 122 17.76 15.51 23.38
N PHE A 123 16.97 15.74 24.45
CA PHE A 123 16.03 16.86 24.57
C PHE A 123 16.71 18.23 24.51
N LYS A 124 17.86 18.39 25.17
CA LYS A 124 18.60 19.66 25.19
C LYS A 124 19.15 20.04 23.81
N ALA A 125 19.48 19.04 22.98
CA ALA A 125 19.91 19.25 21.60
C ALA A 125 18.75 19.63 20.66
N LEU A 126 17.50 19.25 21.00
CA LEU A 126 16.29 19.53 20.22
C LEU A 126 15.45 20.71 20.76
N GLY A 127 15.87 21.35 21.86
CA GLY A 127 15.18 22.51 22.44
C GLY A 127 13.85 22.20 23.16
N LEU A 128 13.59 20.93 23.47
CA LEU A 128 12.33 20.48 24.08
C LEU A 128 12.46 20.37 25.61
N LYS A 129 11.42 20.76 26.35
CA LYS A 129 11.46 20.97 27.83
C LYS A 129 11.07 19.76 28.70
N ALA A 130 10.55 18.67 28.13
CA ALA A 130 10.11 17.49 28.88
C ALA A 130 10.22 16.23 28.03
N ALA A 131 10.40 15.06 28.66
CA ALA A 131 10.41 13.78 27.98
C ALA A 131 9.15 13.60 27.13
N ALA A 132 9.33 13.23 25.86
CA ALA A 132 8.28 13.06 24.87
C ALA A 132 8.61 11.88 23.97
N THR A 133 7.57 11.16 23.54
CA THR A 133 7.69 10.10 22.54
C THR A 133 7.62 10.73 21.16
N VAL A 134 8.66 10.52 20.36
CA VAL A 134 8.71 10.99 18.96
C VAL A 134 8.47 9.82 18.04
N VAL A 135 7.58 9.99 17.06
CA VAL A 135 7.31 9.01 16.01
C VAL A 135 7.99 9.48 14.73
N PRO A 136 9.07 8.80 14.27
CA PRO A 136 9.74 9.18 13.03
C PRO A 136 8.83 8.92 11.83
N LEU A 137 8.77 9.89 10.91
CA LEU A 137 7.95 9.78 9.69
C LEU A 137 8.68 9.10 8.52
N THR A 138 9.93 8.65 8.71
CA THR A 138 10.81 8.12 7.65
C THR A 138 10.16 7.02 6.81
N HIS A 139 9.39 6.13 7.44
CA HIS A 139 8.75 5.00 6.76
C HIS A 139 7.29 5.28 6.36
N PHE A 140 6.75 6.47 6.59
CA PHE A 140 5.35 6.78 6.25
C PHE A 140 5.18 7.05 4.74
N GLY A 141 6.25 7.45 4.06
CA GLY A 141 6.28 7.73 2.61
C GLY A 141 6.76 6.53 1.78
N ALA A 142 7.46 6.82 0.67
CA ALA A 142 7.91 5.79 -0.29
C ALA A 142 8.74 4.66 0.35
N ALA A 143 9.58 4.96 1.34
CA ALA A 143 10.40 3.96 2.05
C ALA A 143 9.55 2.92 2.81
N GLY A 144 8.29 3.20 3.11
CA GLY A 144 7.36 2.27 3.74
C GLY A 144 6.63 1.33 2.80
N LEU A 145 6.63 1.60 1.49
CA LEU A 145 5.67 0.99 0.57
C LEU A 145 5.74 -0.54 0.52
N PHE A 146 6.93 -1.13 0.55
CA PHE A 146 7.06 -2.59 0.58
C PHE A 146 6.46 -3.19 1.86
N THR A 147 6.63 -2.53 3.00
CA THR A 147 6.04 -2.99 4.27
C THR A 147 4.53 -2.79 4.27
N ALA A 148 4.03 -1.69 3.67
CA ALA A 148 2.60 -1.45 3.51
C ALA A 148 1.92 -2.48 2.60
N MET A 149 2.55 -2.84 1.48
CA MET A 149 2.07 -3.91 0.59
C MET A 149 2.00 -5.25 1.32
N LEU A 150 3.06 -5.60 2.08
CA LEU A 150 3.07 -6.82 2.89
C LEU A 150 1.96 -6.80 3.94
N ALA A 151 1.84 -5.72 4.72
CA ALA A 151 0.81 -5.57 5.75
C ALA A 151 -0.61 -5.67 5.15
N GLY A 152 -0.83 -5.04 4.00
CA GLY A 152 -2.10 -5.07 3.28
C GLY A 152 -2.52 -6.47 2.87
N ILE A 153 -1.62 -7.20 2.22
CA ILE A 153 -1.86 -8.58 1.78
C ILE A 153 -2.04 -9.51 2.98
N LEU A 154 -1.12 -9.46 3.95
CA LEU A 154 -1.18 -10.32 5.14
C LEU A 154 -2.48 -10.11 5.92
N THR A 155 -2.92 -8.86 6.04
CA THR A 155 -4.13 -8.55 6.80
C THR A 155 -5.38 -9.15 6.16
N ALA A 156 -5.54 -9.01 4.84
CA ALA A 156 -6.66 -9.62 4.13
C ALA A 156 -6.60 -11.15 4.15
N GLU A 157 -5.41 -11.75 3.97
CA GLU A 157 -5.24 -13.21 3.99
C GLU A 157 -5.51 -13.81 5.37
N VAL A 158 -4.97 -13.22 6.44
CA VAL A 158 -5.22 -13.73 7.81
C VAL A 158 -6.69 -13.56 8.17
N THR A 159 -7.34 -12.46 7.75
CA THR A 159 -8.77 -12.25 7.94
C THR A 159 -9.60 -13.30 7.22
N ARG A 160 -9.26 -13.61 5.97
CA ARG A 160 -9.86 -14.70 5.20
C ARG A 160 -9.71 -16.05 5.90
N ILE A 161 -8.49 -16.42 6.27
CA ILE A 161 -8.20 -17.69 6.94
C ILE A 161 -9.01 -17.82 8.24
N CYS A 162 -9.02 -16.76 9.07
CA CYS A 162 -9.81 -16.78 10.29
C CYS A 162 -11.31 -16.95 10.00
N ARG A 163 -11.85 -16.27 8.98
CA ARG A 163 -13.26 -16.39 8.59
C ARG A 163 -13.59 -17.79 8.06
N ASP A 164 -12.76 -18.34 7.19
CA ASP A 164 -12.91 -19.69 6.60
C ASP A 164 -12.88 -20.78 7.67
N HIS A 165 -12.16 -20.55 8.78
CA HIS A 165 -12.09 -21.45 9.94
C HIS A 165 -13.05 -21.09 11.07
N HIS A 166 -14.02 -20.18 10.84
CA HIS A 166 -14.97 -19.73 11.86
C HIS A 166 -14.34 -19.13 13.12
N LEU A 167 -13.11 -18.61 13.02
CA LEU A 167 -12.39 -17.86 14.05
C LEU A 167 -12.77 -16.37 14.00
N VAL A 168 -14.07 -16.08 14.04
CA VAL A 168 -14.63 -14.73 14.02
C VAL A 168 -15.75 -14.62 15.02
N ILE A 169 -15.98 -13.40 15.52
CA ILE A 169 -17.13 -13.14 16.40
C ILE A 169 -18.33 -12.81 15.51
N THR A 170 -19.36 -13.64 15.58
CA THR A 170 -20.62 -13.44 14.86
C THR A 170 -21.67 -12.86 15.81
N LEU A 171 -22.32 -11.78 15.41
CA LEU A 171 -23.39 -11.15 16.17
C LEU A 171 -24.78 -11.56 15.61
N PRO A 172 -25.86 -11.53 16.42
CA PRO A 172 -27.22 -11.84 15.96
C PRO A 172 -27.77 -10.84 14.94
N ASP A 173 -28.82 -11.25 14.20
CA ASP A 173 -29.45 -10.50 13.10
C ASP A 173 -30.08 -9.13 13.47
N GLY A 174 -30.07 -8.76 14.76
CA GLY A 174 -30.54 -7.46 15.24
C GLY A 174 -29.46 -6.38 15.31
N VAL A 175 -28.19 -6.69 15.02
CA VAL A 175 -27.07 -5.75 15.16
C VAL A 175 -26.75 -5.07 13.82
N PRO A 176 -26.52 -3.74 13.80
CA PRO A 176 -26.15 -3.02 12.59
C PRO A 176 -24.92 -3.64 11.87
N PRO A 177 -24.94 -3.75 10.52
CA PRO A 177 -23.89 -4.43 9.77
C PRO A 177 -22.46 -3.94 10.05
N ALA A 178 -22.27 -2.63 10.24
CA ALA A 178 -20.97 -2.03 10.55
C ALA A 178 -20.40 -2.50 11.90
N VAL A 179 -21.27 -2.70 12.90
CA VAL A 179 -20.87 -3.20 14.22
C VAL A 179 -20.52 -4.69 14.11
N ALA A 180 -21.35 -5.48 13.44
CA ALA A 180 -21.05 -6.91 13.20
C ALA A 180 -19.72 -7.10 12.45
N ALA A 181 -19.44 -6.28 11.44
CA ALA A 181 -18.17 -6.31 10.72
C ALA A 181 -16.96 -6.02 11.63
N SER A 182 -17.05 -5.00 12.48
CA SER A 182 -15.99 -4.63 13.42
C SER A 182 -15.66 -5.76 14.41
N PHE A 183 -16.69 -6.43 14.94
CA PHE A 183 -16.50 -7.58 15.84
C PHE A 183 -15.99 -8.83 15.11
N SER A 184 -16.46 -9.08 13.89
CA SER A 184 -15.97 -10.17 13.05
C SER A 184 -14.47 -10.04 12.76
N ALA A 185 -13.97 -8.80 12.61
CA ALA A 185 -12.55 -8.52 12.41
C ALA A 185 -11.68 -8.60 13.68
N LEU A 186 -12.27 -8.70 14.88
CA LEU A 186 -11.52 -8.57 16.15
C LEU A 186 -10.49 -9.69 16.37
N ILE A 187 -10.89 -10.94 16.16
CA ILE A 187 -9.98 -12.09 16.31
C ILE A 187 -8.87 -12.05 15.25
N PRO A 188 -9.16 -11.88 13.94
CA PRO A 188 -8.12 -11.67 12.93
C PRO A 188 -7.15 -10.54 13.28
N ALA A 189 -7.67 -9.38 13.68
CA ALA A 189 -6.87 -8.22 14.05
C ALA A 189 -5.96 -8.53 15.23
N THR A 190 -6.43 -9.31 16.22
CA THR A 190 -5.63 -9.72 17.38
C THR A 190 -4.42 -10.54 16.93
N PHE A 191 -4.60 -11.56 16.08
CA PHE A 191 -3.49 -12.36 15.57
C PHE A 191 -2.46 -11.52 14.80
N LEU A 192 -2.95 -10.62 13.94
CA LEU A 192 -2.11 -9.74 13.14
C LEU A 192 -1.31 -8.74 13.99
N ILE A 193 -1.98 -8.06 14.92
CA ILE A 193 -1.38 -7.04 15.79
C ILE A 193 -0.37 -7.68 16.73
N VAL A 194 -0.74 -8.78 17.38
CA VAL A 194 0.18 -9.51 18.28
C VAL A 194 1.35 -10.08 17.48
N GLY A 195 1.11 -10.64 16.30
CA GLY A 195 2.17 -11.15 15.42
C GLY A 195 3.13 -10.05 14.98
N ALA A 196 2.62 -8.91 14.52
CA ALA A 196 3.42 -7.76 14.14
C ALA A 196 4.25 -7.22 15.32
N TRP A 197 3.64 -7.14 16.50
CA TRP A 197 4.34 -6.75 17.72
C TRP A 197 5.44 -7.75 18.11
N VAL A 198 5.18 -9.07 18.04
CA VAL A 198 6.21 -10.09 18.32
C VAL A 198 7.37 -9.96 17.33
N ILE A 199 7.11 -9.78 16.03
CA ILE A 199 8.16 -9.62 15.02
C ILE A 199 8.98 -8.36 15.29
N HIS A 200 8.32 -7.20 15.43
CA HIS A 200 9.02 -5.93 15.51
C HIS A 200 9.67 -5.68 16.88
N VAL A 201 8.97 -6.01 17.98
CA VAL A 201 9.42 -5.74 19.35
C VAL A 201 10.03 -6.99 19.98
N GLY A 202 9.33 -8.12 19.92
CA GLY A 202 9.79 -9.36 20.57
C GLY A 202 11.08 -9.91 19.97
N LEU A 203 11.16 -9.95 18.64
CA LEU A 203 12.35 -10.40 17.89
C LEU A 203 13.30 -9.24 17.53
N ASN A 204 12.89 -7.99 17.77
CA ASN A 204 13.61 -6.78 17.35
C ASN A 204 14.00 -6.83 15.86
N PHE A 205 13.09 -7.32 15.01
CA PHE A 205 13.34 -7.51 13.59
C PHE A 205 12.81 -6.33 12.76
N ASP A 206 13.70 -5.71 12.00
CA ASP A 206 13.36 -4.60 11.10
C ASP A 206 12.85 -5.15 9.76
N VAL A 207 11.52 -5.31 9.68
CA VAL A 207 10.84 -5.76 8.46
C VAL A 207 11.08 -4.80 7.30
N ASN A 208 11.15 -3.50 7.56
CA ASN A 208 11.34 -2.52 6.51
C ASN A 208 12.74 -2.65 5.88
N ALA A 209 13.78 -2.73 6.71
CA ALA A 209 15.14 -2.97 6.25
C ALA A 209 15.30 -4.32 5.55
N PHE A 210 14.68 -5.38 6.07
CA PHE A 210 14.68 -6.69 5.43
C PHE A 210 14.05 -6.64 4.03
N LEU A 211 12.86 -6.04 3.89
CA LEU A 211 12.21 -5.92 2.59
C LEU A 211 13.00 -5.03 1.63
N GLN A 212 13.59 -3.93 2.11
CA GLN A 212 14.49 -3.11 1.30
C GLN A 212 15.69 -3.91 0.79
N TRP A 213 16.25 -4.82 1.60
CA TRP A 213 17.32 -5.71 1.19
C TRP A 213 16.85 -6.74 0.14
N VAL A 214 15.72 -7.42 0.39
CA VAL A 214 15.14 -8.40 -0.56
C VAL A 214 14.86 -7.76 -1.92
N PHE A 215 14.28 -6.55 -1.93
CA PHE A 215 13.94 -5.82 -3.14
C PHE A 215 15.05 -4.88 -3.62
N SER A 216 16.25 -4.93 -3.03
CA SER A 216 17.37 -4.06 -3.41
C SER A 216 17.79 -4.18 -4.88
N PRO A 217 17.73 -5.35 -5.55
CA PRO A 217 18.02 -5.41 -6.98
C PRO A 217 16.99 -4.60 -7.79
N LEU A 218 15.71 -4.74 -7.47
CA LEU A 218 14.64 -3.97 -8.10
C LEU A 218 14.77 -2.48 -7.80
N ALA A 219 15.09 -2.12 -6.55
CA ALA A 219 15.33 -0.75 -6.16
C ALA A 219 16.55 -0.15 -6.89
N TYR A 220 17.61 -0.94 -7.09
CA TYR A 220 18.79 -0.54 -7.87
C TYR A 220 18.44 -0.30 -9.34
N PHE A 221 17.65 -1.20 -9.95
CA PHE A 221 17.11 -0.99 -11.29
C PHE A 221 16.24 0.26 -11.36
N GLY A 222 15.48 0.58 -10.32
CA GLY A 222 14.60 1.76 -10.23
C GLY A 222 15.28 3.09 -9.89
N ARG A 223 16.62 3.14 -9.74
CA ARG A 223 17.38 4.39 -9.52
C ARG A 223 17.55 5.19 -10.81
N ASP A 224 18.26 6.32 -10.72
CA ASP A 224 18.58 7.22 -11.83
C ASP A 224 19.58 6.58 -12.82
N ASN A 225 19.10 5.64 -13.63
CA ASN A 225 19.85 5.01 -14.71
C ASN A 225 18.96 4.79 -15.93
N LEU A 226 19.57 4.65 -17.11
CA LEU A 226 18.82 4.53 -18.36
C LEU A 226 17.88 3.31 -18.40
N LEU A 227 18.29 2.19 -17.79
CA LEU A 227 17.51 0.96 -17.78
C LEU A 227 16.23 1.10 -16.93
N SER A 228 16.25 1.95 -15.90
CA SER A 228 15.09 2.24 -15.05
C SER A 228 13.92 2.83 -15.82
N VAL A 229 14.21 3.56 -16.91
CA VAL A 229 13.21 4.15 -17.80
C VAL A 229 12.85 3.19 -18.93
N ILE A 230 13.84 2.62 -19.60
CA ILE A 230 13.62 1.81 -20.81
C ILE A 230 12.87 0.51 -20.49
N VAL A 231 13.30 -0.21 -19.44
CA VAL A 231 12.77 -1.56 -19.16
C VAL A 231 11.27 -1.53 -18.84
N PRO A 232 10.76 -0.67 -17.92
CA PRO A 232 9.32 -0.62 -17.65
C PRO A 232 8.48 -0.19 -18.85
N ILE A 233 8.97 0.74 -19.68
CA ILE A 233 8.27 1.18 -20.90
C ILE A 233 8.17 0.02 -21.90
N LEU A 234 9.29 -0.63 -22.21
CA LEU A 234 9.30 -1.78 -23.12
C LEU A 234 8.43 -2.93 -22.62
N LEU A 235 8.47 -3.23 -21.32
CA LEU A 235 7.58 -4.25 -20.74
C LEU A 235 6.11 -3.87 -20.91
N THR A 236 5.77 -2.59 -20.72
CA THR A 236 4.42 -2.08 -20.93
C THR A 236 4.01 -2.22 -22.40
N ASP A 237 4.86 -1.79 -23.34
CA ASP A 237 4.58 -1.87 -24.77
C ASP A 237 4.44 -3.33 -25.24
N ILE A 238 5.27 -4.25 -24.72
CA ILE A 238 5.15 -5.68 -24.99
C ILE A 238 3.78 -6.20 -24.53
N VAL A 239 3.34 -5.84 -23.32
CA VAL A 239 2.01 -6.23 -22.81
C VAL A 239 0.91 -5.66 -23.72
N TRP A 240 1.07 -4.43 -24.22
CA TRP A 240 0.15 -3.79 -25.15
C TRP A 240 0.10 -4.45 -26.52
N LEU A 241 1.22 -4.98 -27.05
CA LEU A 241 1.24 -5.75 -28.30
C LEU A 241 0.34 -6.99 -28.24
N PHE A 242 0.10 -7.53 -27.05
CA PHE A 242 -0.81 -8.65 -26.80
C PHE A 242 -2.25 -8.21 -26.48
N GLY A 243 -2.56 -6.91 -26.61
CA GLY A 243 -3.89 -6.35 -26.39
C GLY A 243 -4.30 -6.26 -24.93
N ILE A 244 -3.39 -6.50 -23.98
CA ILE A 244 -3.68 -6.45 -22.54
C ILE A 244 -3.50 -5.01 -22.07
N HIS A 245 -4.48 -4.16 -22.38
CA HIS A 245 -4.64 -2.85 -21.75
C HIS A 245 -5.80 -2.88 -20.76
N GLY A 246 -5.92 -1.87 -19.89
CA GLY A 246 -6.95 -1.82 -18.84
C GLY A 246 -8.39 -2.15 -19.26
N ALA A 247 -8.78 -1.95 -20.53
CA ALA A 247 -10.12 -2.35 -21.00
C ALA A 247 -10.24 -3.85 -21.34
N ALA A 248 -9.18 -4.52 -21.79
CA ALA A 248 -9.21 -5.94 -22.15
C ALA A 248 -9.51 -6.85 -20.94
N LEU A 249 -9.13 -6.42 -19.74
CA LEU A 249 -9.45 -7.14 -18.49
C LEU A 249 -10.89 -6.89 -18.03
N ALA A 250 -11.42 -5.68 -18.25
CA ALA A 250 -12.80 -5.35 -17.90
C ALA A 250 -13.83 -6.12 -18.75
N THR A 251 -13.50 -6.36 -20.03
CA THR A 251 -14.40 -7.09 -20.94
C THR A 251 -14.48 -8.59 -20.65
N GLN A 252 -13.42 -9.21 -20.09
CA GLN A 252 -13.47 -10.64 -19.72
C GLN A 252 -14.30 -10.91 -18.44
N SER A 253 -14.31 -10.00 -17.46
CA SER A 253 -15.17 -10.17 -16.27
C SER A 253 -16.65 -10.00 -16.57
N SER A 254 -17.01 -9.22 -17.60
CA SER A 254 -18.40 -9.08 -18.05
C SER A 254 -18.93 -10.29 -18.85
N GLY A 255 -18.07 -11.22 -19.26
CA GLY A 255 -18.46 -12.40 -20.04
C GLY A 255 -19.06 -13.56 -19.24
N HIS A 256 -19.06 -13.49 -17.90
CA HIS A 256 -19.62 -14.52 -17.02
C HIS A 256 -20.98 -14.17 -16.39
N TYR A 257 -21.52 -12.98 -16.65
CA TYR A 257 -22.90 -12.63 -16.31
C TYR A 257 -23.77 -12.70 -17.57
N GLY A 258 -23.90 -13.93 -18.09
CA GLY A 258 -24.96 -14.28 -19.02
C GLY A 258 -26.29 -14.13 -18.30
N ILE A 259 -27.09 -13.20 -18.79
CA ILE A 259 -28.48 -12.98 -18.45
C ILE A 259 -29.22 -14.33 -18.54
N GLN A 260 -29.72 -14.82 -17.39
CA GLN A 260 -30.89 -15.68 -17.33
C GLN A 260 -31.96 -14.97 -16.48
N THR A 261 -32.66 -14.05 -17.13
CA THR A 261 -34.12 -13.85 -17.04
C THR A 261 -34.56 -13.20 -18.35
#